data_AF-A0A6C0D9L0-F1
#
_entry.id   AF-A0A6C0D9L0-F1
#
_cell.length_a   1.000
_cell.length_b   1.000
_cell.length_c   1.000
_cell.angle_alpha   90.00
_cell.angle_beta   90.00
_cell.angle_gamma   90.00
#
_symmetry.space_group_name_H-M   'P 1'
#
loop_
_entity.id
_entity.type
_entity.pdbx_description
1 polymer ?
#
loop_
_entity_poly.entity_id
_entity_poly.type
_entity_poly.pdbx_seq_one_letter_code
_entity_poly.pdbx_strand_id
1 'polypeptide(L)'
;MDTRFWGPSGWQLLHLIAASPVTNTQAVYDWFHLLEFVLPCKYCRASFHDYMKLQPLTKAIIEDKTAFSRWIFDIHNRVNDKLRGQGLLNKRNPSWATVRDHWLHAARELCESATPTQKGWDFFTSIAYSTPDSDYKAVPMPDAPEQTSNWSILDMATRNRYNLMTREERITALTQWWKLLPSILPCAAWRKSWAEAYRKVGEPPLASFHKRQQQQQSQRKAVMQWMWNVECAVCDGLKCPTPHPSLHFLKKEVGAFESSCSSAKGSRRKTCRKTRKRLLRLQKTHKKR
;
A
#
# COMPACT_ATOMS: atom_id res chain seq x y z
N MET A 1 9.01 4.64 -1.83
CA MET A 1 9.38 3.23 -1.99
C MET A 1 9.40 2.83 -3.45
N ASP A 2 10.36 2.01 -3.87
CA ASP A 2 10.44 1.46 -5.23
C ASP A 2 9.21 0.59 -5.54
N THR A 3 8.46 0.98 -6.57
CA THR A 3 7.21 0.32 -7.00
C THR A 3 7.37 -1.13 -7.42
N ARG A 4 8.58 -1.60 -7.74
CA ARG A 4 8.80 -3.02 -8.11
C ARG A 4 8.77 -3.97 -6.92
N PHE A 5 8.96 -3.45 -5.70
CA PHE A 5 8.89 -4.24 -4.47
C PHE A 5 7.45 -4.41 -4.03
N TRP A 6 6.78 -3.31 -3.70
CA TRP A 6 5.44 -3.36 -3.12
C TRP A 6 4.30 -3.41 -4.14
N GLY A 7 4.53 -2.96 -5.38
CA GLY A 7 3.47 -2.82 -6.40
C GLY A 7 2.82 -4.16 -6.76
N PRO A 8 3.58 -5.20 -7.13
CA PRO A 8 3.00 -6.52 -7.41
C PRO A 8 2.22 -7.10 -6.22
N SER A 9 2.78 -6.99 -5.01
CA SER A 9 2.15 -7.44 -3.76
C SER A 9 0.83 -6.70 -3.49
N GLY A 10 0.82 -5.38 -3.68
CA GLY A 10 -0.39 -4.56 -3.53
C GLY A 10 -1.45 -4.93 -4.55
N TRP A 11 -1.11 -5.07 -5.83
CA TRP A 11 -2.07 -5.46 -6.87
C TRP A 11 -2.66 -6.85 -6.64
N GLN A 12 -1.86 -7.81 -6.17
CA GLN A 12 -2.34 -9.12 -5.80
C GLN A 12 -3.41 -9.02 -4.69
N LEU A 13 -3.14 -8.26 -3.63
CA LEU A 13 -4.10 -8.05 -2.56
C LEU A 13 -5.39 -7.38 -3.07
N LEU A 14 -5.27 -6.30 -3.85
CA LEU A 14 -6.44 -5.55 -4.35
C LEU A 14 -7.34 -6.40 -5.25
N HIS A 15 -6.74 -7.20 -6.14
CA HIS A 15 -7.50 -8.12 -6.99
C HIS A 15 -8.16 -9.25 -6.17
N LEU A 16 -7.46 -9.79 -5.16
CA LEU A 16 -8.06 -10.79 -4.27
C LEU A 16 -9.25 -10.23 -3.49
N ILE A 17 -9.14 -9.01 -2.93
CA ILE A 17 -10.25 -8.35 -2.23
C ILE A 17 -11.47 -8.24 -3.16
N ALA A 18 -11.28 -7.78 -4.40
CA ALA A 18 -12.39 -7.59 -5.33
C ALA A 18 -12.98 -8.90 -5.90
N ALA A 19 -12.18 -9.96 -5.97
CA ALA A 19 -12.60 -11.28 -6.44
C ALA A 19 -13.27 -12.13 -5.33
N SER A 20 -13.22 -11.70 -4.07
CA SER A 20 -13.81 -12.39 -2.92
C SER A 20 -15.17 -11.80 -2.51
N PRO A 21 -16.01 -12.55 -1.77
CA PRO A 21 -17.25 -12.01 -1.21
C PRO A 21 -16.98 -10.83 -0.25
N VAL A 22 -17.61 -9.69 -0.53
CA VAL A 22 -17.55 -8.49 0.32
C VAL A 22 -18.53 -8.63 1.48
N THR A 23 -18.02 -8.62 2.71
CA THR A 23 -18.84 -8.74 3.92
C THR A 23 -19.19 -7.41 4.58
N ASN A 24 -18.50 -6.32 4.20
CA ASN A 24 -18.74 -4.98 4.72
C ASN A 24 -18.43 -3.94 3.64
N THR A 25 -19.44 -3.60 2.84
CA THR A 25 -19.33 -2.65 1.72
C THR A 25 -18.80 -1.29 2.18
N GLN A 26 -19.25 -0.79 3.33
CA GLN A 26 -18.81 0.51 3.85
C GLN A 26 -17.33 0.51 4.18
N ALA A 27 -16.83 -0.51 4.89
CA ALA A 27 -15.42 -0.62 5.22
C ALA A 27 -14.54 -0.75 3.97
N VAL A 28 -14.96 -1.53 2.98
CA VAL A 28 -14.26 -1.64 1.68
C VAL A 28 -14.25 -0.28 0.97
N TYR A 29 -15.40 0.39 0.92
CA TYR A 29 -15.52 1.71 0.32
C TYR A 29 -14.54 2.70 0.95
N ASP A 30 -14.55 2.83 2.28
CA ASP A 30 -13.68 3.76 3.00
C ASP A 30 -12.20 3.38 2.85
N TRP A 31 -11.87 2.09 2.93
CA TRP A 31 -10.48 1.62 2.80
C TRP A 31 -9.90 1.91 1.41
N PHE A 32 -10.69 1.72 0.36
CA PHE A 32 -10.27 2.03 -1.01
C PHE A 32 -10.14 3.54 -1.27
N HIS A 33 -11.04 4.36 -0.72
CA HIS A 33 -10.91 5.82 -0.78
C HIS A 33 -9.70 6.33 -0.01
N LEU A 34 -9.27 5.62 1.04
CA LEU A 34 -8.07 5.96 1.78
C LEU A 34 -6.76 5.55 1.10
N LEU A 35 -6.80 4.65 0.10
CA LEU A 35 -5.58 4.18 -0.59
C LEU A 35 -4.77 5.33 -1.16
N GLU A 36 -5.43 6.34 -1.74
CA GLU A 36 -4.75 7.48 -2.35
C GLU A 36 -3.81 8.21 -1.38
N PHE A 37 -4.05 8.15 -0.07
CA PHE A 37 -3.27 8.86 0.94
C PHE A 37 -2.10 8.04 1.48
N VAL A 38 -2.20 6.71 1.43
CA VAL A 38 -1.28 5.80 2.11
C VAL A 38 -0.28 5.10 1.18
N LEU A 39 -0.51 5.08 -0.14
CA LEU A 39 0.45 4.44 -1.06
C LEU A 39 1.87 4.98 -0.84
N PRO A 40 2.90 4.12 -0.76
CA PRO A 40 4.25 4.51 -0.33
C PRO A 40 5.08 5.16 -1.46
N CYS A 41 4.42 5.98 -2.30
CA CYS A 41 4.96 6.61 -3.49
C CYS A 41 4.13 7.86 -3.83
N LYS A 42 4.71 9.06 -3.73
CA LYS A 42 3.99 10.33 -3.99
C LYS A 42 3.36 10.41 -5.38
N TYR A 43 4.06 9.93 -6.41
CA TYR A 43 3.54 9.88 -7.78
C TYR A 43 2.40 8.88 -7.98
N CYS A 44 2.36 7.84 -7.15
CA CYS A 44 1.36 6.80 -7.22
C CYS A 44 0.08 7.28 -6.54
N ARG A 45 0.20 7.96 -5.39
CA ARG A 45 -0.89 8.70 -4.74
C ARG A 45 -1.53 9.72 -5.68
N ALA A 46 -0.71 10.57 -6.29
CA ALA A 46 -1.16 11.57 -7.25
C ALA A 46 -1.95 10.97 -8.42
N SER A 47 -1.45 9.90 -9.04
CA SER A 47 -2.19 9.29 -10.16
C SER A 47 -3.41 8.50 -9.72
N PHE A 48 -3.38 7.84 -8.57
CA PHE A 48 -4.54 7.14 -8.07
C PHE A 48 -5.68 8.12 -7.74
N HIS A 49 -5.36 9.29 -7.17
CA HIS A 49 -6.31 10.40 -7.03
C HIS A 49 -6.98 10.78 -8.36
N ASP A 50 -6.17 11.00 -9.41
CA ASP A 50 -6.69 11.36 -10.73
C ASP A 50 -7.57 10.24 -11.33
N TYR A 51 -7.22 8.97 -11.10
CA TYR A 51 -8.02 7.83 -11.56
C TYR A 51 -9.31 7.65 -10.78
N MET A 52 -9.31 7.89 -9.47
CA MET A 52 -10.52 7.88 -8.64
C MET A 52 -11.49 8.99 -9.05
N LYS A 53 -10.99 10.16 -9.47
CA LYS A 53 -11.83 11.24 -10.03
C LYS A 53 -12.44 10.86 -11.38
N LEU A 54 -11.65 10.22 -12.25
CA LEU A 54 -12.11 9.81 -13.58
C LEU A 54 -13.08 8.61 -13.54
N GLN A 55 -12.88 7.70 -12.59
CA GLN A 55 -13.65 6.49 -12.44
C GLN A 55 -13.95 6.23 -10.95
N PRO A 56 -14.90 6.97 -10.36
CA PRO A 56 -15.23 6.83 -8.95
C PRO A 56 -15.64 5.41 -8.58
N LEU A 57 -15.15 4.92 -7.44
CA LEU A 57 -15.61 3.68 -6.86
C LEU A 57 -16.87 3.97 -6.05
N THR A 58 -17.99 3.35 -6.38
CA THR A 58 -19.25 3.50 -5.63
C THR A 58 -19.55 2.24 -4.83
N LYS A 59 -20.43 2.35 -3.82
CA LYS A 59 -20.90 1.19 -3.06
C LYS A 59 -21.59 0.15 -3.95
N ALA A 60 -22.39 0.59 -4.93
CA ALA A 60 -23.02 -0.29 -5.91
C ALA A 60 -21.99 -1.09 -6.72
N ILE A 61 -20.87 -0.46 -7.11
CA ILE A 61 -19.77 -1.18 -7.78
C ILE A 61 -19.16 -2.24 -6.85
N ILE A 62 -19.00 -1.94 -5.55
CA ILE A 62 -18.40 -2.86 -4.57
C ILE A 62 -19.31 -4.06 -4.28
N GLU A 63 -20.63 -3.84 -4.23
CA GLU A 63 -21.62 -4.89 -3.96
C GLU A 63 -21.73 -5.90 -5.11
N ASP A 64 -21.50 -5.46 -6.35
CA ASP A 64 -21.36 -6.36 -7.49
C ASP A 64 -19.89 -6.80 -7.66
N LYS A 65 -19.60 -8.04 -7.27
CA LYS A 65 -18.27 -8.65 -7.40
C LYS A 65 -17.67 -8.52 -8.81
N THR A 66 -18.48 -8.67 -9.86
CA THR A 66 -18.02 -8.56 -11.26
C THR A 66 -17.68 -7.11 -11.59
N ALA A 67 -18.54 -6.18 -11.22
CA ALA A 67 -18.30 -4.75 -11.40
C ALA A 67 -17.07 -4.28 -10.61
N PHE A 68 -16.91 -4.74 -9.37
CA PHE A 68 -15.76 -4.39 -8.53
C PHE A 68 -14.45 -4.93 -9.10
N SER A 69 -14.43 -6.22 -9.47
CA SER A 69 -13.26 -6.83 -10.12
C SER A 69 -12.91 -6.13 -11.43
N ARG A 70 -13.92 -5.71 -12.21
CA ARG A 70 -13.72 -4.94 -13.45
C ARG A 70 -13.14 -3.56 -13.16
N TRP A 71 -13.63 -2.89 -12.12
CA TRP A 71 -13.11 -1.59 -11.70
C TRP A 71 -11.62 -1.67 -11.34
N ILE A 72 -11.19 -2.68 -10.57
CA ILE A 72 -9.77 -2.91 -10.25
C ILE A 72 -8.94 -3.17 -11.52
N PHE A 73 -9.45 -4.00 -12.44
CA PHE A 73 -8.80 -4.27 -13.72
C PHE A 73 -8.57 -2.99 -14.53
N ASP A 74 -9.58 -2.12 -14.65
CA ASP A 74 -9.48 -0.88 -15.40
C ASP A 74 -8.49 0.09 -14.76
N ILE A 75 -8.51 0.26 -13.43
CA ILE A 75 -7.54 1.11 -12.71
C ILE A 75 -6.10 0.57 -12.86
N HIS A 76 -5.90 -0.74 -12.76
CA HIS A 76 -4.58 -1.36 -12.99
C HIS A 76 -4.10 -1.11 -14.42
N ASN A 77 -4.98 -1.23 -15.41
CA ASN A 77 -4.62 -0.96 -16.81
C ASN A 77 -4.25 0.50 -17.06
N ARG A 78 -4.90 1.47 -16.42
CA ARG A 78 -4.49 2.89 -16.46
C ARG A 78 -3.08 3.09 -15.90
N VAL A 79 -2.73 2.37 -14.83
CA VAL A 79 -1.35 2.36 -14.30
C VAL A 79 -0.38 1.72 -15.30
N ASN A 80 -0.76 0.63 -15.95
CA ASN A 80 0.05 -0.01 -16.99
C ASN A 80 0.28 0.92 -18.19
N ASP A 81 -0.75 1.65 -18.64
CA ASP A 81 -0.64 2.66 -19.70
C ASP A 81 0.36 3.76 -19.31
N LYS A 82 0.22 4.29 -18.08
CA LYS A 82 1.17 5.29 -17.54
C LYS A 82 2.61 4.75 -17.47
N LEU A 83 2.80 3.48 -17.12
CA LEU A 83 4.13 2.87 -17.07
C LEU A 83 4.69 2.63 -18.48
N ARG A 84 3.86 2.23 -19.44
CA ARG A 84 4.23 2.10 -20.87
C ARG A 84 4.67 3.44 -21.44
N GLY A 85 3.92 4.52 -21.19
CA GLY A 85 4.29 5.87 -21.60
C GLY A 85 5.60 6.40 -20.97
N GLN A 86 6.10 5.74 -19.93
CA GLN A 86 7.41 6.03 -19.31
C GLN A 86 8.53 5.07 -19.78
N GLY A 87 8.25 4.12 -20.68
CA GLY A 87 9.20 3.07 -21.07
C GLY A 87 9.52 2.10 -19.92
N LEU A 88 8.63 1.98 -18.94
CA LEU A 88 8.81 1.20 -17.71
C LEU A 88 8.09 -0.15 -17.73
N LEU A 89 7.26 -0.38 -18.74
CA LEU A 89 6.52 -1.60 -18.99
C LEU A 89 6.43 -1.79 -20.51
N ASN A 90 6.73 -2.98 -21.01
CA ASN A 90 6.66 -3.29 -22.45
C ASN A 90 5.61 -4.37 -22.76
N LYS A 91 5.00 -4.96 -21.74
CA LYS A 91 3.98 -6.01 -21.91
C LYS A 91 2.62 -5.38 -22.20
N ARG A 92 1.84 -6.05 -23.05
CA ARG A 92 0.42 -5.72 -23.28
C ARG A 92 -0.40 -6.14 -22.07
N ASN A 93 -1.54 -5.48 -21.87
CA ASN A 93 -2.49 -5.88 -20.84
C ASN A 93 -3.13 -7.23 -21.25
N PRO A 94 -3.33 -8.17 -20.31
CA PRO A 94 -4.16 -9.34 -20.55
C PRO A 94 -5.63 -8.95 -20.77
N SER A 95 -6.42 -9.87 -21.34
CA SER A 95 -7.86 -9.66 -21.51
C SER A 95 -8.60 -9.62 -20.16
N TRP A 96 -9.77 -8.97 -20.12
CA TRP A 96 -10.63 -8.97 -18.94
C TRP A 96 -10.99 -10.40 -18.49
N ALA A 97 -11.40 -11.26 -19.43
CA ALA A 97 -11.76 -12.65 -19.12
C ALA A 97 -10.60 -13.40 -18.45
N THR A 98 -9.39 -13.28 -19.01
CA THR A 98 -8.18 -13.89 -18.44
C THR A 98 -7.93 -13.43 -17.00
N VAL A 99 -8.06 -12.13 -16.73
CA VAL A 99 -7.81 -11.58 -15.39
C VAL A 99 -8.90 -11.98 -14.40
N ARG A 100 -10.16 -11.88 -14.81
CA ARG A 100 -11.33 -12.28 -14.01
C ARG A 100 -11.22 -13.74 -13.60
N ASP A 101 -11.00 -14.63 -14.56
CA ASP A 101 -10.98 -16.07 -14.30
C ASP A 101 -9.80 -16.45 -13.40
N HIS A 102 -8.63 -15.85 -13.64
CA HIS A 102 -7.46 -16.04 -12.79
C HIS A 102 -7.72 -15.65 -11.32
N TRP A 103 -8.28 -14.46 -11.07
CA TRP A 103 -8.46 -13.98 -9.69
C TRP A 103 -9.65 -14.61 -8.98
N LEU A 104 -10.73 -14.96 -9.68
CA LEU A 104 -11.82 -15.75 -9.10
C LEU A 104 -11.32 -17.13 -8.66
N HIS A 105 -10.52 -17.79 -9.49
CA HIS A 105 -9.89 -19.06 -9.14
C HIS A 105 -8.93 -18.91 -7.96
N ALA A 106 -8.01 -17.95 -8.03
CA ALA A 106 -7.03 -17.72 -6.97
C ALA A 106 -7.68 -17.35 -5.62
N ALA A 107 -8.75 -16.55 -5.64
CA ALA A 107 -9.50 -16.20 -4.44
C ALA A 107 -10.19 -17.42 -3.81
N ARG A 108 -10.77 -18.29 -4.64
CA ARG A 108 -11.40 -19.53 -4.20
C ARG A 108 -10.39 -20.48 -3.57
N GLU A 109 -9.33 -20.83 -4.30
CA GLU A 109 -8.28 -21.72 -3.81
C GLU A 109 -7.65 -21.21 -2.51
N LEU A 110 -7.41 -19.90 -2.44
CA LEU A 110 -6.86 -19.27 -1.25
C LEU A 110 -7.80 -19.42 -0.06
N CYS A 111 -9.08 -19.09 -0.20
CA CYS A 111 -10.00 -19.08 0.93
C CYS A 111 -10.50 -20.48 1.33
N GLU A 112 -10.42 -21.48 0.45
CA GLU A 112 -10.72 -22.89 0.74
C GLU A 112 -9.50 -23.67 1.27
N SER A 113 -8.29 -23.09 1.20
CA SER A 113 -7.07 -23.72 1.71
C SER A 113 -7.10 -23.92 3.23
N ALA A 114 -6.59 -25.07 3.68
CA ALA A 114 -6.38 -25.35 5.11
C ALA A 114 -5.35 -24.40 5.77
N THR A 115 -4.45 -23.80 4.98
CA THR A 115 -3.43 -22.84 5.41
C THR A 115 -3.45 -21.63 4.48
N PRO A 116 -4.49 -20.77 4.57
CA PRO A 116 -4.70 -19.70 3.60
C PRO A 116 -3.64 -18.62 3.81
N THR A 117 -2.51 -18.72 3.10
CA THR A 117 -1.32 -17.89 3.34
C THR A 117 -1.60 -16.43 2.98
N GLN A 118 -1.45 -15.52 3.95
CA GLN A 118 -1.64 -14.08 3.76
C GLN A 118 -0.80 -13.53 2.59
N LYS A 119 -1.44 -12.73 1.72
CA LYS A 119 -0.79 -11.96 0.65
C LYS A 119 -0.77 -10.47 0.99
N GLY A 120 0.09 -9.70 0.32
CA GLY A 120 0.18 -8.25 0.52
C GLY A 120 1.20 -7.79 1.56
N TRP A 121 2.03 -8.68 2.14
CA TRP A 121 3.00 -8.30 3.17
C TRP A 121 3.98 -7.21 2.71
N ASP A 122 4.59 -7.32 1.53
CA ASP A 122 5.49 -6.26 1.00
C ASP A 122 4.78 -4.92 0.85
N PHE A 123 3.47 -4.94 0.54
CA PHE A 123 2.65 -3.74 0.46
C PHE A 123 2.42 -3.13 1.84
N PHE A 124 1.96 -3.92 2.81
CA PHE A 124 1.76 -3.49 4.19
C PHE A 124 3.06 -2.97 4.83
N THR A 125 4.14 -3.73 4.71
CA THR A 125 5.47 -3.38 5.22
C THR A 125 5.99 -2.10 4.57
N SER A 126 5.76 -1.89 3.27
CA SER A 126 6.17 -0.64 2.61
C SER A 126 5.38 0.58 3.06
N ILE A 127 4.09 0.43 3.40
CA ILE A 127 3.27 1.48 4.00
C ILE A 127 3.75 1.77 5.42
N ALA A 128 3.93 0.75 6.26
CA ALA A 128 4.48 0.87 7.61
C ALA A 128 5.85 1.57 7.60
N TYR A 129 6.74 1.19 6.69
CA TYR A 129 8.06 1.79 6.52
C TYR A 129 8.01 3.25 6.03
N SER A 130 6.94 3.64 5.35
CA SER A 130 6.76 5.01 4.84
C SER A 130 6.07 5.94 5.86
N THR A 131 5.83 5.46 7.08
CA THR A 131 5.24 6.27 8.16
C THR A 131 6.11 7.49 8.46
N PRO A 132 5.55 8.72 8.50
CA PRO A 132 6.33 9.94 8.72
C PRO A 132 6.84 10.06 10.15
N ASP A 133 8.14 10.30 10.29
CA ASP A 133 8.78 10.68 11.57
C ASP A 133 8.46 12.13 11.95
N SER A 134 8.92 12.58 13.11
CA SER A 134 8.67 13.94 13.63
C SER A 134 9.27 15.05 12.77
N ASP A 135 10.34 14.75 12.03
CA ASP A 135 11.03 15.66 11.12
C ASP A 135 10.47 15.64 9.68
N TYR A 136 9.34 14.96 9.45
CA TYR A 136 8.73 14.85 8.13
C TYR A 136 8.51 16.23 7.48
N LYS A 137 9.05 16.37 6.26
CA LYS A 137 8.79 17.51 5.37
C LYS A 137 8.28 17.02 4.03
N ALA A 138 7.12 17.53 3.64
CA ALA A 138 6.55 17.31 2.33
C ALA A 138 7.49 17.85 1.25
N VAL A 139 7.73 17.06 0.20
CA VAL A 139 8.45 17.49 -1.00
C VAL A 139 7.43 17.61 -2.13
N PRO A 140 7.03 18.83 -2.52
CA PRO A 140 5.99 19.05 -3.52
C PRO A 140 6.21 18.26 -4.81
N MET A 141 5.11 18.02 -5.51
CA MET A 141 5.17 17.51 -6.89
C MET A 141 5.74 18.60 -7.82
N PRO A 142 6.41 18.24 -8.93
CA PRO A 142 6.96 19.24 -9.86
C PRO A 142 5.91 20.18 -10.47
N ASP A 143 4.67 19.70 -10.59
CA ASP A 143 3.49 20.41 -11.08
C ASP A 143 2.66 21.04 -9.94
N ALA A 144 3.19 21.15 -8.73
CA ALA A 144 2.48 21.79 -7.62
C ALA A 144 2.32 23.31 -7.86
N PRO A 145 1.19 23.92 -7.44
CA PRO A 145 1.01 25.37 -7.46
C PRO A 145 2.14 26.12 -6.74
N GLU A 146 2.42 27.36 -7.15
CA GLU A 146 3.51 28.17 -6.60
C GLU A 146 3.45 28.27 -5.07
N GLN A 147 4.64 28.34 -4.44
CA GLN A 147 4.80 28.40 -2.99
C GLN A 147 4.20 29.67 -2.35
N THR A 148 3.91 30.70 -3.15
CA THR A 148 3.18 31.91 -2.73
C THR A 148 1.70 31.62 -2.42
N SER A 149 1.18 30.47 -2.84
CA SER A 149 -0.18 30.03 -2.54
C SER A 149 -0.26 29.50 -1.11
N ASN A 150 -1.20 30.02 -0.31
CA ASN A 150 -1.50 29.45 1.00
C ASN A 150 -2.14 28.06 0.84
N TRP A 151 -1.34 26.99 0.81
CA TRP A 151 -1.84 25.63 0.58
C TRP A 151 -2.84 25.13 1.64
N SER A 152 -2.95 25.78 2.79
CA SER A 152 -3.94 25.41 3.82
C SER A 152 -5.39 25.58 3.35
N ILE A 153 -5.64 26.39 2.31
CA ILE A 153 -6.97 26.57 1.72
C ILE A 153 -7.43 25.38 0.87
N LEU A 154 -6.48 24.52 0.45
CA LEU A 154 -6.77 23.38 -0.39
C LEU A 154 -7.36 22.25 0.45
N ASP A 155 -8.36 21.54 -0.09
CA ASP A 155 -8.85 20.32 0.54
C ASP A 155 -7.73 19.26 0.69
N MET A 156 -7.93 18.30 1.58
CA MET A 156 -6.92 17.26 1.89
C MET A 156 -6.55 16.40 0.68
N ALA A 157 -7.50 16.11 -0.22
CA ALA A 157 -7.27 15.29 -1.41
C ALA A 157 -6.42 16.05 -2.44
N THR A 158 -6.70 17.34 -2.64
CA THR A 158 -5.89 18.23 -3.49
C THR A 158 -4.48 18.40 -2.93
N ARG A 159 -4.32 18.55 -1.60
CA ARG A 159 -2.99 18.53 -0.96
C ARG A 159 -2.29 17.19 -1.13
N ASN A 160 -3.00 16.07 -1.04
CA ASN A 160 -2.42 14.76 -1.29
C ASN A 160 -1.88 14.62 -2.72
N ARG A 161 -2.67 15.06 -3.71
CA ARG A 161 -2.32 15.06 -5.13
C ARG A 161 -0.99 15.75 -5.42
N TYR A 162 -0.73 16.88 -4.76
CA TYR A 162 0.52 17.63 -4.91
C TYR A 162 1.61 17.27 -3.88
N ASN A 163 1.38 16.23 -3.08
CA ASN A 163 2.26 15.80 -1.99
C ASN A 163 2.55 16.91 -0.95
N LEU A 164 1.50 17.64 -0.56
CA LEU A 164 1.53 18.79 0.36
C LEU A 164 0.92 18.50 1.73
N MET A 165 0.40 17.29 1.96
CA MET A 165 -0.18 16.92 3.25
C MET A 165 0.82 17.08 4.39
N THR A 166 0.32 17.56 5.52
CA THR A 166 1.06 17.65 6.77
C THR A 166 1.36 16.26 7.33
N ARG A 167 2.26 16.21 8.32
CA ARG A 167 2.52 14.96 9.07
C ARG A 167 1.23 14.45 9.72
N GLU A 168 0.47 15.33 10.35
CA GLU A 168 -0.75 14.98 11.06
C GLU A 168 -1.80 14.38 10.13
N GLU A 169 -2.04 14.98 8.98
CA GLU A 169 -2.98 14.46 7.98
C GLU A 169 -2.56 13.08 7.46
N ARG A 170 -1.24 12.87 7.24
CA ARG A 170 -0.69 11.57 6.86
C ARG A 170 -0.94 10.52 7.94
N ILE A 171 -0.71 10.88 9.21
CA ILE A 171 -0.93 10.00 10.36
C ILE A 171 -2.42 9.66 10.48
N THR A 172 -3.32 10.64 10.39
CA THR A 172 -4.78 10.43 10.43
C THR A 172 -5.25 9.47 9.34
N ALA A 173 -4.82 9.67 8.09
CA ALA A 173 -5.18 8.78 6.99
C ALA A 173 -4.64 7.35 7.20
N LEU A 174 -3.39 7.21 7.67
CA LEU A 174 -2.80 5.90 7.99
C LEU A 174 -3.57 5.19 9.11
N THR A 175 -3.92 5.90 10.18
CA THR A 175 -4.69 5.34 11.31
C THR A 175 -6.02 4.79 10.84
N GLN A 176 -6.79 5.57 10.08
CA GLN A 176 -8.08 5.12 9.56
C GLN A 176 -7.93 3.93 8.61
N TRP A 177 -6.93 3.95 7.72
CA TRP A 177 -6.71 2.88 6.76
C TRP A 177 -6.32 1.55 7.43
N TRP A 178 -5.42 1.59 8.42
CA TRP A 178 -5.04 0.40 9.19
C TRP A 178 -6.19 -0.15 10.04
N LYS A 179 -7.04 0.73 10.58
CA LYS A 179 -8.20 0.33 11.38
C LYS A 179 -9.20 -0.51 10.57
N LEU A 180 -9.40 -0.17 9.30
CA LEU A 180 -10.34 -0.85 8.41
C LEU A 180 -9.81 -2.18 7.86
N LEU A 181 -8.48 -2.39 7.87
CA LEU A 181 -7.85 -3.54 7.22
C LEU A 181 -8.44 -4.90 7.63
N PRO A 182 -8.64 -5.24 8.93
CA PRO A 182 -9.17 -6.56 9.30
C PRO A 182 -10.56 -6.86 8.72
N SER A 183 -11.38 -5.84 8.45
CA SER A 183 -12.76 -6.00 7.97
C SER A 183 -12.86 -6.21 6.46
N ILE A 184 -11.82 -5.85 5.70
CA ILE A 184 -11.86 -5.85 4.22
C ILE A 184 -11.13 -7.03 3.59
N LEU A 185 -10.45 -7.86 4.40
CA LEU A 185 -9.64 -8.96 3.88
C LEU A 185 -10.53 -10.05 3.23
N PRO A 186 -10.07 -10.68 2.13
CA PRO A 186 -10.87 -11.57 1.29
C PRO A 186 -11.41 -12.81 2.02
N CYS A 187 -10.57 -13.49 2.80
CA CYS A 187 -10.93 -14.75 3.43
C CYS A 187 -11.35 -14.58 4.89
N ALA A 188 -12.34 -15.36 5.34
CA ALA A 188 -12.78 -15.34 6.74
C ALA A 188 -11.64 -15.68 7.72
N ALA A 189 -10.77 -16.63 7.36
CA ALA A 189 -9.58 -16.97 8.13
C ALA A 189 -8.65 -15.77 8.31
N TRP A 190 -8.38 -14.99 7.24
CA TRP A 190 -7.57 -13.77 7.33
C TRP A 190 -8.20 -12.74 8.25
N ARG A 191 -9.51 -12.47 8.09
CA ARG A 191 -10.23 -11.53 8.95
C ARG A 191 -10.13 -11.92 10.42
N LYS A 192 -10.31 -13.22 10.73
CA LYS A 192 -10.17 -13.76 12.09
C LYS A 192 -8.76 -13.58 12.63
N SER A 193 -7.73 -14.01 11.90
CA SER A 193 -6.34 -13.94 12.35
C SER A 193 -5.86 -12.49 12.53
N TRP A 194 -6.29 -11.56 11.66
CA TRP A 194 -6.00 -10.13 11.83
C TRP A 194 -6.71 -9.52 13.03
N ALA A 195 -7.97 -9.86 13.27
CA ALA A 195 -8.69 -9.41 14.46
C ALA A 195 -8.05 -9.92 15.75
N GLU A 196 -7.61 -11.18 15.77
CA GLU A 196 -6.85 -11.79 16.87
C GLU A 196 -5.49 -11.11 17.07
N ALA A 197 -4.75 -10.85 16.00
CA ALA A 197 -3.49 -10.12 16.05
C ALA A 197 -3.68 -8.71 16.61
N TYR A 198 -4.73 -7.98 16.22
CA TYR A 198 -5.02 -6.65 16.75
C TYR A 198 -5.40 -6.69 18.23
N ARG A 199 -6.12 -7.71 18.70
CA ARG A 199 -6.40 -7.90 20.13
C ARG A 199 -5.12 -8.17 20.94
N LYS A 200 -4.18 -8.93 20.38
CA LYS A 200 -2.92 -9.31 21.05
C LYS A 200 -1.86 -8.22 21.01
N VAL A 201 -1.66 -7.60 19.85
CA VAL A 201 -0.57 -6.65 19.58
C VAL A 201 -1.01 -5.19 19.80
N GLY A 202 -2.30 -4.91 19.65
CA GLY A 202 -2.85 -3.56 19.68
C GLY A 202 -2.84 -2.87 18.32
N GLU A 203 -3.40 -1.66 18.29
CA GLU A 203 -3.41 -0.77 17.13
C GLU A 203 -2.00 -0.26 16.78
N PRO A 204 -1.75 0.15 15.52
CA PRO A 204 -0.46 0.73 15.15
C PRO A 204 -0.19 1.99 15.99
N PRO A 205 1.04 2.17 16.51
CA PRO A 205 1.36 3.23 17.48
C PRO A 205 1.49 4.61 16.82
N LEU A 206 0.46 5.06 16.10
CA LEU A 206 0.43 6.26 15.24
C LEU A 206 0.03 7.54 16.00
N ALA A 207 -0.88 7.42 16.97
CA ALA A 207 -1.44 8.55 17.71
C ALA A 207 -0.65 8.95 18.97
N SER A 208 0.14 8.02 19.53
CA SER A 208 0.65 8.09 20.91
C SER A 208 2.00 8.80 21.10
N PHE A 209 2.56 9.44 20.08
CA PHE A 209 3.83 10.16 20.22
C PHE A 209 3.63 11.58 20.76
N HIS A 210 3.41 11.71 22.08
CA HIS A 210 3.62 12.98 22.78
C HIS A 210 5.05 13.49 22.55
N LYS A 211 5.24 14.82 22.45
CA LYS A 211 6.54 15.47 22.18
C LYS A 211 7.73 14.92 22.99
N ARG A 212 7.52 14.40 24.22
CA ARG A 212 8.56 13.81 25.08
C ARG A 212 9.04 12.41 24.63
N GLN A 213 8.18 11.57 24.03
CA GLN A 213 8.59 10.27 23.47
C GLN A 213 9.22 10.40 22.08
N GLN A 214 8.92 11.48 21.34
CA GLN A 214 9.53 11.76 20.03
C GLN A 214 11.04 12.01 20.08
N GLN A 215 11.59 12.38 21.25
CA GLN A 215 13.04 12.52 21.44
C GLN A 215 13.77 11.17 21.57
N GLN A 216 13.07 10.05 21.85
CA GLN A 216 13.71 8.77 22.16
C GLN A 216 13.54 7.70 21.07
N GLN A 217 12.48 7.73 20.26
CA GLN A 217 12.25 6.70 19.23
C GLN A 217 11.58 7.23 17.96
N SER A 218 12.06 6.77 16.80
CA SER A 218 11.46 7.07 15.50
C SER A 218 10.08 6.40 15.37
N GLN A 219 9.09 7.17 14.93
CA GLN A 219 7.73 6.72 14.60
C GLN A 219 7.78 5.56 13.59
N ARG A 220 8.61 5.68 12.55
CA ARG A 220 8.82 4.61 11.56
C ARG A 220 9.32 3.33 12.23
N LYS A 221 10.31 3.43 13.12
CA LYS A 221 10.87 2.25 13.82
C LYS A 221 9.80 1.56 14.68
N ALA A 222 8.95 2.32 15.36
CA ALA A 222 7.86 1.80 16.19
C ALA A 222 6.78 1.09 15.34
N VAL A 223 6.32 1.72 14.26
CA VAL A 223 5.32 1.09 13.37
C VAL A 223 5.90 -0.14 12.66
N MET A 224 7.18 -0.16 12.31
CA MET A 224 7.83 -1.36 11.77
C MET A 224 7.92 -2.51 12.78
N GLN A 225 8.16 -2.22 14.07
CA GLN A 225 8.10 -3.23 15.13
C GLN A 225 6.68 -3.78 15.26
N TRP A 226 5.68 -2.89 15.28
CA TRP A 226 4.27 -3.28 15.32
C TRP A 226 3.89 -4.17 14.12
N MET A 227 4.26 -3.77 12.90
CA MET A 227 3.97 -4.55 11.68
C MET A 227 4.53 -5.97 11.77
N TRP A 228 5.77 -6.12 12.22
CA TRP A 228 6.39 -7.43 12.40
C TRP A 228 5.67 -8.26 13.47
N ASN A 229 5.29 -7.66 14.61
CA ASN A 229 4.53 -8.35 15.65
C ASN A 229 3.16 -8.83 15.12
N VAL A 230 2.47 -7.99 14.35
CA VAL A 230 1.19 -8.35 13.70
C VAL A 230 1.40 -9.47 12.70
N GLU A 231 2.44 -9.40 11.86
CA GLU A 231 2.77 -10.44 10.89
C GLU A 231 2.96 -11.79 11.57
N CYS A 232 3.78 -11.85 12.63
CA CYS A 232 3.96 -13.07 13.41
C CYS A 232 2.62 -13.58 13.98
N ALA A 233 1.82 -12.71 14.61
CA ALA A 233 0.56 -13.11 15.21
C ALA A 233 -0.49 -13.59 14.19
N VAL A 234 -0.58 -12.95 13.03
CA VAL A 234 -1.47 -13.37 11.93
C VAL A 234 -1.05 -14.74 11.44
N CYS A 235 0.23 -14.95 11.23
CA CYS A 235 0.75 -16.20 10.68
C CYS A 235 0.71 -17.37 11.65
N ASP A 236 0.87 -17.12 12.95
CA ASP A 236 0.58 -18.11 13.99
C ASP A 236 -0.89 -18.58 13.86
N GLY A 237 -1.83 -17.64 13.69
CA GLY A 237 -3.25 -17.94 13.51
C GLY A 237 -3.58 -18.66 12.19
N LEU A 238 -2.83 -18.38 11.12
CA LEU A 238 -2.99 -19.01 9.80
C LEU A 238 -2.17 -20.30 9.62
N LYS A 239 -1.36 -20.68 10.61
CA LYS A 239 -0.43 -21.82 10.56
C LYS A 239 0.47 -21.76 9.32
N CYS A 240 1.09 -20.60 9.09
CA CYS A 240 1.95 -20.41 7.93
C CYS A 240 3.10 -21.44 7.92
N PRO A 241 3.42 -22.03 6.75
CA PRO A 241 4.38 -23.14 6.66
C PRO A 241 5.85 -22.70 6.77
N THR A 242 6.12 -21.39 6.66
CA THR A 242 7.48 -20.84 6.62
C THR A 242 7.74 -19.93 7.82
N PRO A 243 8.92 -20.02 8.46
CA PRO A 243 9.32 -19.12 9.52
C PRO A 243 9.37 -17.66 9.08
N HIS A 244 9.04 -16.73 9.98
CA HIS A 244 9.15 -15.31 9.72
C HIS A 244 10.60 -14.82 9.71
N PRO A 245 10.94 -13.89 8.81
CA PRO A 245 12.20 -13.19 8.94
C PRO A 245 12.26 -12.41 10.26
N SER A 246 13.47 -12.21 10.79
CA SER A 246 13.65 -11.32 11.93
C SER A 246 13.26 -9.88 11.58
N LEU A 247 12.85 -9.09 12.57
CA LEU A 247 12.59 -7.66 12.38
C LEU A 247 13.78 -6.92 11.72
N HIS A 248 15.01 -7.31 12.08
CA HIS A 248 16.21 -6.75 11.47
C HIS A 248 16.23 -7.04 9.96
N PHE A 249 15.94 -8.27 9.56
CA PHE A 249 15.86 -8.64 8.15
C PHE A 249 14.75 -7.88 7.43
N LEU A 250 13.53 -7.84 8.00
CA LEU A 250 12.40 -7.12 7.41
C LEU A 250 12.76 -5.64 7.16
N LYS A 251 13.32 -4.95 8.16
CA LYS A 251 13.78 -3.56 8.07
C LYS A 251 14.87 -3.37 7.01
N LYS A 252 15.82 -4.31 6.94
CA LYS A 252 16.92 -4.29 5.96
C LYS A 252 16.40 -4.46 4.53
N GLU A 253 15.50 -5.41 4.32
CA GLU A 253 14.91 -5.71 3.02
C GLU A 253 14.08 -4.53 2.51
N VAL A 254 13.10 -4.05 3.27
CA VAL A 254 12.28 -2.91 2.84
C VAL A 254 13.15 -1.66 2.64
N GLY A 255 14.12 -1.40 3.52
CA GLY A 255 15.06 -0.28 3.37
C GLY A 255 15.92 -0.37 2.10
N ALA A 256 16.25 -1.59 1.64
CA ALA A 256 16.93 -1.80 0.38
C ALA A 256 16.11 -1.31 -0.83
N PHE A 257 14.79 -1.10 -0.70
CA PHE A 257 13.91 -0.54 -1.72
C PHE A 257 13.49 0.91 -1.46
N GLU A 258 14.06 1.57 -0.44
CA GLU A 258 13.81 3.00 -0.18
C GLU A 258 14.29 3.86 -1.35
N SER A 259 13.36 4.53 -2.02
CA SER A 259 13.61 5.33 -3.21
C SER A 259 13.78 6.80 -2.85
N SER A 260 14.93 7.41 -3.15
CA SER A 260 15.18 8.85 -3.01
C SER A 260 14.45 9.67 -4.09
N CYS A 261 13.14 9.46 -4.26
CA CYS A 261 12.32 10.19 -5.24
C CYS A 261 12.22 11.69 -4.92
N SER A 262 12.53 12.08 -3.68
CA SER A 262 12.52 13.45 -3.19
C SER A 262 13.73 14.27 -3.65
N SER A 263 14.87 13.64 -4.00
CA SER A 263 16.14 14.36 -4.25
C SER A 263 16.50 14.56 -5.72
N ALA A 264 15.69 14.06 -6.67
CA ALA A 264 15.98 14.19 -8.09
C ALA A 264 15.47 15.53 -8.65
N LYS A 265 16.31 16.58 -8.59
CA LYS A 265 16.07 17.83 -9.35
C LYS A 265 16.05 17.51 -10.85
N GLY A 266 15.09 18.09 -11.58
CA GLY A 266 15.04 18.05 -13.06
C GLY A 266 14.64 16.73 -13.73
N SER A 267 14.14 15.71 -13.02
CA SER A 267 13.80 14.42 -13.65
C SER A 267 12.34 14.34 -14.13
N ARG A 268 12.11 13.88 -15.37
CA ARG A 268 10.79 13.47 -15.93
C ARG A 268 10.12 12.30 -15.18
N ARG A 269 10.56 11.96 -13.95
CA ARG A 269 10.08 10.78 -13.21
C ARG A 269 8.64 11.01 -12.76
N LYS A 270 7.74 10.11 -13.20
CA LYS A 270 6.34 10.05 -12.76
C LYS A 270 6.07 8.78 -11.95
N THR A 271 7.11 8.08 -11.49
CA THR A 271 7.02 6.85 -10.69
C THR A 271 8.28 6.67 -9.84
N CYS A 272 8.12 6.18 -8.61
CA CYS A 272 9.25 5.82 -7.76
C CYS A 272 9.88 4.48 -8.16
N ARG A 273 11.02 4.53 -8.87
CA ARG A 273 11.88 3.38 -9.18
C ARG A 273 13.36 3.74 -9.03
N LYS A 274 14.14 2.85 -8.41
CA LYS A 274 15.61 2.92 -8.39
C LYS A 274 16.18 2.63 -9.78
N THR A 275 17.39 3.12 -10.04
CA THR A 275 18.12 2.79 -11.27
C THR A 275 18.37 1.28 -11.39
N ARG A 276 18.42 0.76 -12.62
CA ARG A 276 18.62 -0.67 -12.92
C ARG A 276 19.92 -1.21 -12.30
N LYS A 277 21.02 -0.43 -12.34
CA LYS A 277 22.30 -0.78 -11.70
C LYS A 277 22.16 -1.04 -10.19
N ARG A 278 21.38 -0.22 -9.47
CA ARG A 278 21.18 -0.36 -8.03
C ARG A 278 20.30 -1.57 -7.70
N LEU A 279 19.29 -1.87 -8.52
CA LEU A 279 18.47 -3.07 -8.37
C LEU A 279 19.28 -4.38 -8.57
N LEU A 280 20.11 -4.44 -9.61
CA LEU A 280 20.92 -5.63 -9.91
C LEU A 280 21.93 -5.96 -8.79
N ARG A 281 22.48 -4.94 -8.12
CA ARG A 281 23.34 -5.13 -6.93
C ARG A 281 22.57 -5.77 -5.77
N LEU A 282 21.34 -5.33 -5.52
CA LEU A 282 20.48 -5.90 -4.48
C LEU A 282 20.06 -7.34 -4.77
N GLN A 283 19.73 -7.65 -6.03
CA GLN A 283 19.37 -9.01 -6.43
C GLN A 283 20.56 -9.98 -6.33
N LYS A 284 21.79 -9.53 -6.64
CA LYS A 284 23.01 -10.33 -6.45
C LYS A 284 23.32 -10.62 -4.97
N THR A 285 22.93 -9.73 -4.05
CA THR A 285 23.08 -9.98 -2.61
C THR A 285 21.98 -10.86 -2.04
N HIS A 286 20.77 -10.85 -2.62
CA HIS A 286 19.66 -11.72 -2.22
C HIS A 286 19.82 -13.16 -2.74
N LYS A 287 20.35 -13.39 -3.95
CA LYS A 287 20.58 -14.74 -4.52
C LYS A 287 21.73 -15.54 -3.88
N LYS A 288 22.50 -14.94 -2.97
CA LYS A 288 23.59 -15.60 -2.23
C LYS A 288 23.14 -16.11 -0.84
N ARG A 289 21.83 -16.24 -0.62
CA ARG A 289 21.21 -16.68 0.62
C ARG A 289 20.11 -17.68 0.32
#